data_AF-A0A534E7I8-F1
#
_entry.id   AF-A0A534E7I8-F1
#
_cell.length_a   1.000
_cell.length_b   1.000
_cell.length_c   1.000
_cell.angle_alpha   90.00
_cell.angle_beta   90.00
_cell.angle_gamma   90.00
#
_symmetry.space_group_name_H-M   'P 1'
#
loop_
_entity.id
_entity.type
_entity.pdbx_description
1 polymer ?
#
loop_
_entity_poly.entity_id
_entity_poly.type
_entity_poly.pdbx_seq_one_letter_code
_entity_poly.pdbx_strand_id
1 'polypeptide(L)'
;MFTSPVRATLIGMLLVLGDLRPASASPIFFLQAENDYSLAPSRTLYAAIKTSHESAQIRIYPPYGSSPQEGHSFAYCGASVWFEDVLRFLEANCKP
;
A
#
# COMPACT_ATOMS: atom_id res chain seq x y z
N MET A 1 21.11 -18.99 -11.80
CA MET A 1 21.71 -17.71 -12.21
C MET A 1 20.55 -16.85 -12.72
N PHE A 2 19.90 -16.09 -11.82
CA PHE A 2 18.70 -15.34 -12.16
C PHE A 2 19.10 -13.99 -12.77
N THR A 3 18.60 -13.75 -13.98
CA THR A 3 18.77 -12.52 -14.75
C THR A 3 17.63 -11.55 -14.41
N SER A 4 18.02 -10.28 -14.26
CA SER A 4 17.26 -9.05 -14.44
C SER A 4 17.16 -8.17 -13.18
N PRO A 5 17.67 -6.93 -13.21
CA PRO A 5 17.46 -5.97 -12.15
C PRO A 5 16.04 -5.45 -12.29
N VAL A 6 15.15 -5.83 -11.37
CA VAL A 6 13.91 -5.08 -11.21
C VAL A 6 14.31 -3.71 -10.69
N ARG A 7 14.43 -2.74 -11.60
CA ARG A 7 14.35 -1.32 -11.27
C ARG A 7 13.10 -1.16 -10.41
N ALA A 8 13.29 -0.85 -9.14
CA ALA A 8 12.23 -0.44 -8.25
C ALA A 8 11.65 0.87 -8.79
N THR A 9 10.68 0.77 -9.69
CA THR A 9 9.80 1.89 -10.01
C THR A 9 8.97 2.13 -8.77
N LEU A 10 9.08 3.33 -8.22
CA LEU A 10 8.34 3.83 -7.07
C LEU A 10 6.83 3.92 -7.42
N ILE A 11 6.14 2.79 -7.51
CA ILE A 11 4.70 2.70 -7.80
C ILE A 11 4.00 2.39 -6.48
N GLY A 12 3.36 3.40 -5.90
CA GLY A 12 2.58 3.29 -4.67
C GLY A 12 3.47 3.03 -3.46
N MET A 13 3.48 3.96 -2.52
CA MET A 13 4.18 3.80 -1.25
C MET A 13 3.60 2.59 -0.51
N LEU A 14 4.25 1.44 -0.64
CA LEU A 14 4.03 0.28 0.20
C LEU A 14 4.53 0.65 1.59
N LEU A 15 3.61 0.96 2.49
CA LEU A 15 3.95 1.12 3.90
C LEU A 15 4.02 -0.29 4.53
N VAL A 16 5.22 -0.88 4.52
CA VAL A 16 5.51 -2.05 5.38
C VAL A 16 5.94 -1.51 6.74
N LEU A 17 5.09 -1.64 7.75
CA LEU A 17 5.46 -1.36 9.13
C LEU A 17 5.85 -2.70 9.78
N GLY A 18 7.16 -2.98 9.79
CA GLY A 18 7.74 -4.17 10.39
C GLY A 18 8.18 -3.93 11.83
N ASP A 19 7.77 -4.84 12.72
CA ASP A 19 8.44 -5.12 14.00
C ASP A 19 9.47 -6.26 13.80
N LEU A 20 10.15 -6.75 14.84
CA LEU A 20 11.11 -7.89 14.81
C LEU A 20 10.52 -9.24 14.33
N ARG A 21 9.29 -9.24 13.79
CA ARG A 21 8.62 -10.42 13.23
C ARG A 21 9.14 -10.73 11.82
N PRO A 22 9.10 -12.00 11.38
CA PRO A 22 9.38 -12.36 9.99
C PRO A 22 8.56 -11.50 9.03
N ALA A 23 9.14 -11.11 7.89
CA ALA A 23 8.45 -10.27 6.91
C ALA A 23 7.09 -10.86 6.49
N SER A 24 6.95 -12.19 6.42
CA SER A 24 5.70 -12.91 6.13
C SER A 24 4.60 -12.75 7.19
N ALA A 25 4.95 -12.35 8.42
CA ALA A 25 4.01 -12.14 9.52
C ALA A 25 3.67 -10.67 9.75
N SER A 26 4.29 -9.75 8.99
CA SER A 26 4.02 -8.32 9.13
C SER A 26 2.70 -7.94 8.43
N PRO A 27 1.82 -7.19 9.11
CA PRO A 27 0.62 -6.64 8.49
C PRO A 27 0.97 -5.69 7.34
N ILE A 28 0.22 -5.77 6.24
CA ILE A 28 0.44 -4.95 5.03
C ILE A 28 -0.83 -4.16 4.71
N PHE A 29 -0.69 -2.86 4.48
CA PHE A 29 -1.79 -1.99 4.08
C PHE A 29 -1.44 -1.25 2.78
N PHE A 30 -2.14 -1.55 1.70
CA PHE A 30 -2.04 -0.82 0.44
C PHE A 30 -3.04 0.34 0.44
N LEU A 31 -2.57 1.53 0.07
CA LEU A 31 -3.41 2.70 -0.17
C LEU A 31 -3.09 3.30 -1.53
N GLN A 32 -4.12 3.70 -2.27
CA GLN A 32 -3.99 4.35 -3.58
C GLN A 32 -5.24 5.19 -3.86
N ALA A 33 -5.10 6.33 -4.52
CA ALA A 33 -6.25 7.08 -5.04
C ALA A 33 -6.73 6.48 -6.37
N GLU A 34 -8.05 6.51 -6.62
CA GLU A 34 -8.65 5.92 -7.83
C GLU A 34 -8.10 6.50 -9.13
N ASN A 35 -7.70 7.79 -9.12
CA ASN A 35 -7.14 8.48 -10.27
C ASN A 35 -5.61 8.35 -10.41
N ASP A 36 -4.91 7.62 -9.52
CA ASP A 36 -3.46 7.38 -9.65
C ASP A 36 -3.17 6.39 -10.79
N TYR A 37 -2.97 6.94 -12.01
CA TYR A 37 -2.56 6.33 -13.28
C TYR A 37 -3.14 4.93 -13.62
N SER A 38 -2.81 3.91 -12.83
CA SER A 38 -3.35 2.57 -12.93
C SER A 38 -3.45 1.92 -11.55
N LEU A 39 -4.62 1.30 -11.28
CA LEU A 39 -4.84 0.48 -10.09
C LEU A 39 -4.29 -0.95 -10.24
N ALA A 40 -3.88 -1.35 -11.45
CA ALA A 40 -3.48 -2.73 -11.74
C ALA A 40 -2.31 -3.21 -10.87
N PRO A 41 -1.21 -2.44 -10.66
CA PRO A 41 -0.08 -2.89 -9.85
C PRO A 41 -0.48 -3.25 -8.42
N SER A 42 -1.22 -2.37 -7.73
CA SER A 42 -1.67 -2.60 -6.35
C SER A 42 -2.62 -3.79 -6.24
N ARG A 43 -3.55 -3.95 -7.20
CA ARG A 43 -4.48 -5.10 -7.22
C ARG A 43 -3.74 -6.42 -7.45
N THR A 44 -2.82 -6.46 -8.41
CA THR A 44 -2.03 -7.66 -8.70
C THR A 44 -1.17 -8.06 -7.52
N LEU A 45 -0.47 -7.10 -6.90
CA LEU A 45 0.39 -7.39 -5.75
C LEU A 45 -0.44 -7.81 -4.52
N TYR A 46 -1.54 -7.12 -4.23
CA TYR A 46 -2.45 -7.51 -3.15
C TYR A 46 -2.98 -8.94 -3.35
N ALA A 47 -3.45 -9.28 -4.55
CA ALA A 47 -3.94 -10.62 -4.85
C ALA A 47 -2.85 -11.70 -4.66
N ALA A 48 -1.61 -11.39 -5.04
CA ALA A 48 -0.49 -12.31 -4.89
C ALA A 48 -0.12 -12.58 -3.42
N ILE A 49 -0.21 -11.55 -2.55
CA ILE A 49 0.21 -11.69 -1.15
C ILE A 49 -0.93 -12.06 -0.19
N LYS A 50 -2.19 -11.82 -0.55
CA LYS A 50 -3.32 -12.02 0.38
C LYS A 50 -3.45 -13.47 0.86
N THR A 51 -2.99 -14.43 0.07
CA THR A 51 -2.99 -15.85 0.42
C THR A 51 -1.94 -16.20 1.48
N SER A 52 -0.84 -15.45 1.57
CA SER A 52 0.25 -15.67 2.52
C SER A 52 0.31 -14.65 3.67
N HIS A 53 -0.38 -13.51 3.54
CA HIS A 53 -0.51 -12.47 4.56
C HIS A 53 -1.98 -12.24 4.88
N GLU A 54 -2.50 -12.95 5.88
CA GLU A 54 -3.90 -12.87 6.29
C GLU A 54 -4.33 -11.43 6.64
N SER A 55 -3.45 -10.67 7.29
CA SER A 55 -3.68 -9.29 7.69
C SER A 55 -3.48 -8.27 6.56
N ALA A 56 -3.14 -8.70 5.34
CA ALA A 56 -3.04 -7.78 4.20
C ALA A 56 -4.40 -7.14 3.89
N GLN A 57 -4.41 -5.81 3.71
CA GLN A 57 -5.57 -5.02 3.30
C GLN A 57 -5.20 -4.10 2.14
N ILE A 58 -6.15 -3.82 1.25
CA ILE A 58 -6.02 -2.81 0.20
C ILE A 58 -7.21 -1.85 0.27
N ARG A 59 -6.92 -0.55 0.16
CA ARG A 59 -7.93 0.49 0.09
C ARG A 59 -7.67 1.42 -1.10
N ILE A 60 -8.65 1.46 -2.00
CA ILE A 60 -8.70 2.44 -3.08
C ILE A 60 -9.58 3.59 -2.62
N TYR A 61 -9.00 4.77 -2.52
CA TYR A 61 -9.68 5.99 -2.10
C TYR A 61 -10.30 6.69 -3.32
N PRO A 62 -11.32 7.56 -3.12
CA PRO A 62 -11.80 8.43 -4.19
C PRO A 62 -10.67 9.23 -4.85
N PRO A 63 -10.90 9.81 -6.05
CA PRO A 63 -9.92 10.64 -6.71
C PRO A 63 -9.35 11.73 -5.80
N TYR A 64 -8.03 11.91 -5.84
CA TYR A 64 -7.34 12.97 -5.12
C TYR A 64 -6.79 14.01 -6.11
N GLY A 65 -7.11 15.29 -5.87
CA GLY A 65 -6.86 16.36 -6.83
C GLY A 65 -7.71 16.22 -8.10
N SER A 66 -7.28 16.86 -9.18
CA SER A 66 -8.03 16.92 -10.46
C SER A 66 -7.32 16.21 -11.62
N SER A 67 -6.12 15.66 -11.40
CA SER A 67 -5.31 15.00 -12.43
C SER A 67 -4.72 13.68 -11.92
N PRO A 68 -4.31 12.77 -12.82
CA PRO A 68 -3.63 11.54 -12.40
C PRO A 68 -2.33 11.80 -11.63
N GLN A 69 -1.61 12.88 -11.97
CA GLN A 69 -0.39 13.28 -11.27
C GLN A 69 -0.66 13.69 -9.83
N GLU A 70 -1.76 14.41 -9.58
CA GLU A 70 -2.19 14.71 -8.21
C GLU A 70 -2.63 13.44 -7.50
N GLY A 71 -3.37 12.55 -8.16
CA GLY A 71 -3.72 11.22 -7.64
C GLY A 71 -2.48 10.44 -7.18
N HIS A 72 -1.41 10.46 -7.97
CA HIS A 72 -0.14 9.82 -7.64
C HIS A 72 0.55 10.41 -6.39
N SER A 73 0.33 11.69 -6.13
CA SER A 73 0.87 12.36 -4.93
C SER A 73 0.12 11.98 -3.64
N PHE A 74 -1.03 11.29 -3.73
CA PHE A 74 -1.91 11.00 -2.61
C PHE A 74 -1.21 10.32 -1.43
N ALA A 75 -0.26 9.43 -1.68
CA ALA A 75 0.47 8.74 -0.61
C ALA A 75 1.23 9.71 0.31
N TYR A 76 1.75 10.82 -0.23
CA TYR A 76 2.49 11.83 0.54
C TYR A 76 1.60 13.04 0.91
N CYS A 77 0.83 13.58 -0.03
CA CYS A 77 0.02 14.79 0.16
C CYS A 77 -1.33 14.51 0.84
N GLY A 78 -1.83 13.27 0.77
CA GLY A 78 -3.15 12.87 1.23
C GLY A 78 -3.19 12.36 2.67
N ALA A 79 -2.15 12.59 3.48
CA ALA A 79 -2.05 12.05 4.84
C ALA A 79 -3.30 12.32 5.69
N SER A 80 -3.86 13.53 5.63
CA SER A 80 -5.09 13.87 6.36
C SER A 80 -6.32 13.04 5.96
N VAL A 81 -6.29 12.33 4.83
CA VAL A 81 -7.37 11.48 4.34
C VAL A 81 -7.18 10.03 4.78
N TRP A 82 -5.97 9.49 4.67
CA TRP A 82 -5.72 8.06 4.92
C TRP A 82 -5.15 7.75 6.31
N PHE A 83 -4.66 8.76 7.06
CA PHE A 83 -3.94 8.54 8.33
C PHE A 83 -4.77 7.77 9.36
N GLU A 84 -6.04 8.15 9.56
CA GLU A 84 -6.95 7.49 10.49
C GLU A 84 -7.28 6.03 10.10
N ASP A 85 -7.26 5.71 8.81
CA ASP A 85 -7.44 4.34 8.34
C ASP A 85 -6.19 3.49 8.64
N VAL A 86 -5.00 4.06 8.42
CA VAL A 86 -3.72 3.39 8.74
C VAL A 86 -3.55 3.22 10.24
N LEU A 87 -3.90 4.22 11.06
CA LEU A 87 -3.81 4.11 12.51
C LEU A 87 -4.70 2.99 13.04
N ARG A 88 -5.97 2.93 12.62
CA ARG A 88 -6.89 1.84 12.99
C ARG A 88 -6.40 0.48 12.51
N PHE A 89 -5.80 0.42 11.33
CA PHE A 89 -5.17 -0.82 10.84
C PHE A 89 -4.04 -1.28 11.77
N LEU A 90 -3.18 -0.36 12.20
CA LEU A 90 -2.09 -0.67 13.10
C LEU A 90 -2.58 -1.11 14.47
N GLU A 91 -3.54 -0.40 15.07
CA GLU A 91 -4.14 -0.78 16.35
C GLU A 91 -4.74 -2.20 16.32
N ALA A 92 -5.33 -2.59 15.19
CA ALA A 92 -5.94 -3.91 15.03
C ALA A 92 -4.91 -5.04 14.83
N ASN A 93 -3.75 -4.76 14.22
CA ASN A 93 -2.83 -5.81 13.73
C ASN A 93 -1.42 -5.77 14.36
N CYS A 94 -1.06 -4.66 15.00
CA CYS A 94 0.20 -4.42 15.68
C CYS A 94 -0.09 -4.09 17.14
N LYS A 95 -0.27 -5.15 17.94
CA LYS A 95 -0.23 -5.01 19.41
C LYS A 95 1.23 -4.87 19.86
N PRO A 96 1.49 -4.17 20.98
CA PRO A 96 2.80 -4.25 21.64
C PRO A 96 3.15 -5.68 22.06
#